data_AF-A0A9X3BHM5-F1
#
_entry.id   AF-A0A9X3BHM5-F1
#
_cell.length_a   1.000
_cell.length_b   1.000
_cell.length_c   1.000
_cell.angle_alpha   90.00
_cell.angle_beta   90.00
_cell.angle_gamma   90.00
#
_symmetry.space_group_name_H-M   'P 1'
#
loop_
_entity.id
_entity.type
_entity.pdbx_description
1 polymer ?
#
loop_
_entity_poly.entity_id
_entity_poly.type
_entity_poly.pdbx_seq_one_letter_code
_entity_poly.pdbx_strand_id
1 'polypeptide(L)'
;SHGRYYDLNYTLGNDKQWRNAHLERITRMYERDKNHPAVVTWSLGNEAGNGVNFYEAYECLKKADSRPVQYERAESDYNTDMIVPQYPSPDGLVQYAAGKPNRLLIMSEYAHIMGNSLGNFKEYWDAIENHPNLQGGFIWEWIDQAIDTVKNGKRILAYGGDFPLEGPVPNNFSDNNFCVKGVVTAHRELTPMAIEIKKVYQHIKSHLIGENQLTVTNGYFFRSLDNIQLNWELLEDGKIVERGVVQNINVAPGQSVSLNLPIKTRQKEGKEYFVTIRYQLKEAEPFLEKGYEIAYDQFSITAKPLQNQRTVGKGKLQLTQAANQYKLQGQNFAISFDTIKGIMTAYTINGQQLIEQGPQPSFWRAPTDNDIGARFNKSLRMWRNAYEQGKILDAKAVQNDDGSYDVVFKKSLVDGDAIVEQKYTVCGDGSIKVSCDFSVLNGKYPLLMRIGNDLQLNKQLDQIQWYGRGPWENYWDRKSASMVGVYKQQLDEQYFPYARPQESGNKSDVRWVSLTNKKGKGIKIVYADSLLNFSALPYSLDDLDPEADKKQYHSGELVKRDAIYMHVDLQQLGLQGMDSWGAWPLKEYRIPFKNHQYSYWIIPVK
;
A
#
# COMPACT_ATOMS: atom_id res chain seq x y z
N SER A 1 14.79 28.55 11.95
CA SER A 1 16.15 27.99 11.95
C SER A 1 16.42 27.20 10.69
N HIS A 2 15.53 26.25 10.33
CA HIS A 2 15.57 25.48 9.08
C HIS A 2 15.95 26.30 7.82
N GLY A 3 15.32 27.47 7.59
CA GLY A 3 15.64 28.34 6.44
C GLY A 3 17.03 29.00 6.43
N ARG A 4 17.83 28.88 7.50
CA ARG A 4 19.25 29.28 7.56
C ARG A 4 20.22 28.11 7.43
N TYR A 5 19.70 26.89 7.25
CA TYR A 5 20.48 25.65 7.22
C TYR A 5 21.33 25.44 8.48
N TYR A 6 22.30 24.52 8.42
CA TYR A 6 22.96 23.94 9.60
C TYR A 6 24.45 24.24 9.72
N ASP A 7 25.01 25.04 8.82
CA ASP A 7 26.41 25.46 8.86
C ASP A 7 26.69 26.30 10.12
N LEU A 8 27.73 25.92 10.87
CA LEU A 8 28.14 26.56 12.13
C LEU A 8 28.49 28.05 11.98
N ASN A 9 28.80 28.52 10.78
CA ASN A 9 29.08 29.93 10.50
C ASN A 9 27.83 30.81 10.49
N TYR A 10 26.65 30.22 10.26
CA TYR A 10 25.41 30.97 10.03
C TYR A 10 24.24 30.53 10.92
N THR A 11 24.29 29.30 11.45
CA THR A 11 23.22 28.76 12.27
C THR A 11 23.04 29.55 13.56
N LEU A 12 21.79 29.79 13.92
CA LEU A 12 21.44 30.45 15.18
C LEU A 12 21.81 29.59 16.40
N GLY A 13 21.98 28.28 16.22
CA GLY A 13 22.49 27.38 17.26
C GLY A 13 23.91 27.70 17.72
N ASN A 14 24.69 28.40 16.89
CA ASN A 14 26.07 28.77 17.18
C ASN A 14 26.31 30.29 17.36
N ASP A 15 25.28 31.12 17.19
CA ASP A 15 25.36 32.57 17.40
C ASP A 15 25.02 32.95 18.84
N LYS A 16 26.01 33.46 19.58
CA LYS A 16 25.86 33.85 20.99
C LYS A 16 24.84 34.96 21.23
N GLN A 17 24.50 35.77 20.22
CA GLN A 17 23.41 36.75 20.35
C GLN A 17 22.05 36.07 20.61
N TRP A 18 21.90 34.82 20.17
CA TRP A 18 20.69 34.02 20.35
C TRP A 18 20.73 33.10 21.57
N ARG A 19 21.78 33.18 22.40
CA ARG A 19 21.97 32.32 23.58
C ARG A 19 20.76 32.32 24.51
N ASN A 20 20.33 33.50 24.96
CA ASN A 20 19.23 33.61 25.92
C ASN A 20 17.92 33.06 25.35
N ALA A 21 17.64 33.33 24.08
CA ALA A 21 16.44 32.82 23.41
C ALA A 21 16.39 31.29 23.34
N HIS A 22 17.53 30.61 23.18
CA HIS A 22 17.61 29.14 23.22
C HIS A 22 17.45 28.64 24.66
N LEU A 23 18.25 29.16 25.60
CA LEU A 23 18.25 28.69 26.99
C LEU A 23 16.91 28.91 27.69
N GLU A 24 16.22 30.03 27.46
CA GLU A 24 14.91 30.29 28.07
C GLU A 24 13.84 29.29 27.61
N ARG A 25 13.86 28.86 26.33
CA ARG A 25 12.89 27.88 25.82
C ARG A 25 13.09 26.53 26.50
N ILE A 26 14.35 26.11 26.62
CA ILE A 26 14.73 24.80 27.17
C ILE A 26 14.53 24.76 28.68
N THR A 27 14.98 25.80 29.41
CA THR A 27 14.81 25.87 30.86
C THR A 27 13.34 25.99 31.25
N ARG A 28 12.52 26.78 30.53
CA ARG A 28 11.07 26.88 30.81
C ARG A 28 10.33 25.56 30.55
N MET A 29 10.71 24.80 29.52
CA MET A 29 10.19 23.45 29.30
C MET A 29 10.53 22.55 30.49
N TYR A 30 11.81 22.47 30.84
CA TYR A 30 12.28 21.64 31.95
C TYR A 30 11.60 21.99 33.28
N GLU A 31 11.60 23.27 33.65
CA GLU A 31 11.04 23.72 34.93
C GLU A 31 9.56 23.38 35.07
N ARG A 32 8.81 23.48 33.96
CA ARG A 32 7.38 23.13 33.90
C ARG A 32 7.15 21.63 34.00
N ASP A 33 7.94 20.82 33.28
CA ASP A 33 7.56 19.42 32.99
C ASP A 33 8.33 18.36 33.79
N LYS A 34 9.39 18.72 34.51
CA LYS A 34 10.32 17.79 35.20
C LYS A 34 9.69 16.75 36.13
N ASN A 35 8.50 17.02 36.66
CA ASN A 35 7.79 16.15 37.59
C ASN A 35 6.86 15.13 36.92
N HIS A 36 6.78 15.09 35.58
CA HIS A 36 5.95 14.12 34.88
C HIS A 36 6.71 12.79 34.63
N PRO A 37 6.21 11.64 35.11
CA PRO A 37 6.84 10.34 34.86
C PRO A 37 6.67 9.88 33.40
N ALA A 38 5.68 10.43 32.68
CA ALA A 38 5.50 10.17 31.26
C ALA A 38 6.60 10.81 30.38
N VAL A 39 7.31 11.81 30.89
CA VAL A 39 8.48 12.39 30.22
C VAL A 39 9.68 11.51 30.55
N VAL A 40 10.21 10.83 29.55
CA VAL A 40 11.33 9.88 29.69
C VAL A 40 12.64 10.41 29.09
N THR A 41 12.58 11.41 28.21
CA THR A 41 13.75 12.08 27.59
C THR A 41 13.47 13.58 27.42
N TRP A 42 14.53 14.36 27.24
CA TRP A 42 14.45 15.77 26.87
C TRP A 42 14.99 15.98 25.45
N SER A 43 14.26 16.70 24.59
CA SER A 43 14.78 17.14 23.29
C SER A 43 15.21 18.60 23.36
N LEU A 44 16.39 18.93 22.79
CA LEU A 44 16.86 20.31 22.73
C LEU A 44 16.14 21.17 21.67
N GLY A 45 15.47 20.55 20.71
CA GLY A 45 14.79 21.22 19.61
C GLY A 45 14.68 20.34 18.36
N ASN A 46 14.43 20.97 17.21
CA ASN A 46 14.33 20.31 15.91
C ASN A 46 14.96 21.16 14.81
N GLU A 47 15.73 20.54 13.91
CA GLU A 47 16.23 21.14 12.66
C GLU A 47 16.74 22.59 12.79
N ALA A 48 17.56 22.83 13.82
CA ALA A 48 18.00 24.17 14.15
C ALA A 48 19.52 24.38 14.07
N GLY A 49 20.23 23.45 13.41
CA GLY A 49 21.70 23.36 13.43
C GLY A 49 22.25 23.01 14.80
N ASN A 50 23.56 23.03 15.00
CA ASN A 50 24.17 22.77 16.32
C ASN A 50 25.07 23.96 16.71
N GLY A 51 25.64 23.93 17.90
CA GLY A 51 26.66 24.90 18.32
C GLY A 51 26.57 25.30 19.78
N VAL A 52 27.26 26.38 20.13
CA VAL A 52 27.48 26.82 21.53
C VAL A 52 26.19 26.94 22.34
N ASN A 53 25.08 27.37 21.74
CA ASN A 53 23.82 27.52 22.46
C ASN A 53 23.20 26.17 22.82
N PHE A 54 23.35 25.15 21.97
CA PHE A 54 22.87 23.79 22.23
C PHE A 54 23.80 23.01 23.16
N TYR A 55 25.11 23.23 23.07
CA TYR A 55 26.08 22.67 24.02
C TYR A 55 25.78 23.13 25.45
N GLU A 56 25.58 24.43 25.63
CA GLU A 56 25.27 24.99 26.94
C GLU A 56 23.92 24.50 27.47
N ALA A 57 22.91 24.40 26.60
CA ALA A 57 21.61 23.89 26.99
C ALA A 57 21.64 22.41 27.41
N TYR A 58 22.40 21.59 26.68
CA TYR A 58 22.65 20.19 27.04
C TYR A 58 23.27 20.07 28.43
N GLU A 59 24.39 20.77 28.66
CA GLU A 59 25.08 20.77 29.95
C GLU A 59 24.19 21.27 31.10
N CYS A 60 23.32 22.24 30.83
CA CYS A 60 22.33 22.72 31.80
C CYS A 60 21.34 21.62 32.19
N LEU A 61 20.77 20.90 31.22
CA LEU A 61 19.85 19.79 31.48
C LEU A 61 20.53 18.62 32.18
N LYS A 62 21.75 18.23 31.75
CA LYS A 62 22.49 17.13 32.38
C LYS A 62 22.85 17.39 33.84
N LYS A 63 23.03 18.66 34.23
CA LYS A 63 23.23 19.04 35.64
C LYS A 63 21.94 19.01 36.45
N ALA A 64 20.79 19.20 35.81
CA ALA A 64 19.50 19.35 36.49
C ALA A 64 18.72 18.04 36.60
N ASP A 65 18.87 17.13 35.64
CA ASP A 65 18.07 15.90 35.51
C ASP A 65 18.91 14.72 35.00
N SER A 66 18.57 13.50 35.46
CA SER A 66 19.19 12.25 35.03
C SER A 66 18.60 11.67 33.75
N ARG A 67 17.43 12.16 33.29
CA ARG A 67 16.82 11.69 32.02
C ARG A 67 17.77 11.91 30.84
N PRO A 68 17.77 11.01 29.83
CA PRO A 68 18.53 11.22 28.61
C PRO A 68 18.11 12.50 27.86
N VAL A 69 19.09 13.20 27.32
CA VAL A 69 18.90 14.36 26.44
C VAL A 69 19.20 13.94 25.00
N GLN A 70 18.32 14.28 24.08
CA GLN A 70 18.45 13.98 22.67
C GLN A 70 18.43 15.25 21.80
N TYR A 71 19.15 15.21 20.69
CA TYR A 71 19.04 16.24 19.66
C TYR A 71 19.53 15.71 18.32
N GLU A 72 18.67 15.71 17.30
CA GLU A 72 19.00 15.12 15.99
C GLU A 72 20.19 15.82 15.31
N ARG A 73 20.23 17.16 15.33
CA ARG A 73 21.33 17.91 14.71
C ARG A 73 22.64 17.86 15.51
N ALA A 74 22.65 17.24 16.69
CA ALA A 74 23.92 16.87 17.32
C ALA A 74 24.61 15.75 16.54
N GLU A 75 23.88 14.95 15.76
CA GLU A 75 24.38 13.82 14.99
C GLU A 75 25.21 12.87 15.88
N SER A 76 26.54 12.90 15.74
CA SER A 76 27.47 12.11 16.55
C SER A 76 28.22 12.92 17.62
N ASP A 77 27.90 14.19 17.81
CA ASP A 77 28.51 15.05 18.83
C ASP A 77 28.06 14.66 20.25
N TYR A 78 28.74 15.17 21.28
CA TYR A 78 28.54 14.75 22.67
C TYR A 78 27.23 15.25 23.30
N ASN A 79 26.62 16.29 22.72
CA ASN A 79 25.41 16.93 23.27
C ASN A 79 24.10 16.19 22.94
N THR A 80 24.20 14.87 22.80
CA THR A 80 23.07 13.94 22.69
C THR A 80 23.48 12.58 23.28
N ASP A 81 22.67 12.06 24.19
CA ASP A 81 22.90 10.77 24.88
C ASP A 81 22.61 9.56 23.98
N MET A 82 21.92 9.78 22.85
CA MET A 82 21.52 8.76 21.88
C MET A 82 21.59 9.29 20.45
N ILE A 83 21.72 8.39 19.48
CA ILE A 83 21.69 8.73 18.05
C ILE A 83 20.23 8.78 17.61
N VAL A 84 19.77 9.96 17.20
CA VAL A 84 18.34 10.21 16.93
C VAL A 84 18.06 10.74 15.52
N PRO A 85 18.44 9.99 14.47
CA PRO A 85 18.36 10.45 13.10
C PRO A 85 16.91 10.63 12.64
N GLN A 86 16.74 11.46 11.62
CA GLN A 86 15.51 11.56 10.85
C GLN A 86 15.64 10.75 9.55
N TYR A 87 14.63 9.93 9.26
CA TYR A 87 14.44 9.18 8.01
C TYR A 87 15.62 8.28 7.55
N PRO A 88 16.35 7.56 8.43
CA PRO A 88 17.32 6.56 7.96
C PRO A 88 16.60 5.43 7.22
N SER A 89 17.27 4.77 6.26
CA SER A 89 16.71 3.55 5.65
C SER A 89 16.77 2.35 6.61
N PRO A 90 15.94 1.30 6.42
CA PRO A 90 16.07 0.05 7.18
C PRO A 90 17.49 -0.55 7.09
N ASP A 91 18.10 -0.55 5.90
CA ASP A 91 19.49 -0.98 5.72
C ASP A 91 20.49 -0.11 6.50
N GLY A 92 20.24 1.21 6.58
CA GLY A 92 21.06 2.12 7.37
C GLY A 92 21.03 1.80 8.86
N LEU A 93 19.88 1.33 9.37
CA LEU A 93 19.77 0.87 10.75
C LEU A 93 20.60 -0.40 11.00
N VAL A 94 20.52 -1.38 10.08
CA VAL A 94 21.31 -2.62 10.15
C VAL A 94 22.81 -2.31 10.09
N GLN A 95 23.22 -1.38 9.22
CA GLN A 95 24.61 -0.93 9.12
C GLN A 95 25.09 -0.26 10.40
N TYR A 96 24.27 0.62 11.00
CA TYR A 96 24.58 1.23 12.29
C TYR A 96 24.78 0.17 13.38
N ALA A 97 23.89 -0.82 13.47
CA ALA A 97 24.00 -1.90 14.45
C ALA A 97 25.23 -2.78 14.25
N ALA A 98 25.59 -3.10 13.01
CA ALA A 98 26.79 -3.86 12.69
C ALA A 98 28.09 -3.13 13.09
N GLY A 99 28.06 -1.80 13.13
CA GLY A 99 29.19 -0.94 13.51
C GLY A 99 29.58 -0.98 15.00
N LYS A 100 28.88 -1.73 15.84
CA LYS A 100 29.10 -1.82 17.31
C LYS A 100 29.13 -0.43 17.99
N PRO A 101 28.06 0.35 17.86
CA PRO A 101 28.02 1.72 18.36
C PRO A 101 28.05 1.77 19.89
N ASN A 102 28.55 2.89 20.42
CA ASN A 102 28.57 3.16 21.86
C ASN A 102 27.29 3.86 22.38
N ARG A 103 26.38 4.21 21.47
CA ARG A 103 25.07 4.81 21.77
C ARG A 103 23.97 3.97 21.14
N LEU A 104 22.78 4.10 21.70
CA LEU A 104 21.56 3.48 21.17
C LEU A 104 21.01 4.40 20.07
N LEU A 105 20.21 3.82 19.15
CA LEU A 105 19.52 4.58 18.10
C LEU A 105 18.01 4.51 18.29
N ILE A 106 17.39 5.69 18.34
CA ILE A 106 15.94 5.88 18.33
C ILE A 106 15.62 6.92 17.27
N MET A 107 14.92 6.58 16.20
CA MET A 107 14.67 7.56 15.13
C MET A 107 13.74 8.67 15.65
N SER A 108 14.18 9.92 15.60
CA SER A 108 13.36 11.06 16.02
C SER A 108 12.19 11.27 15.07
N GLU A 109 12.38 10.94 13.78
CA GLU A 109 11.34 10.84 12.77
C GLU A 109 11.69 9.68 11.82
N TYR A 110 10.71 8.85 11.46
CA TYR A 110 10.85 7.85 10.40
C TYR A 110 9.49 7.55 9.76
N ALA A 111 9.49 6.73 8.71
CA ALA A 111 8.27 6.24 8.08
C ALA A 111 7.29 7.38 7.69
N HIS A 112 7.77 8.32 6.88
CA HIS A 112 7.02 9.50 6.46
C HIS A 112 5.68 9.12 5.78
N ILE A 113 4.56 9.41 6.43
CA ILE A 113 3.23 8.86 6.10
C ILE A 113 2.35 9.81 5.25
N MET A 114 2.97 10.53 4.31
CA MET A 114 2.27 11.50 3.44
C MET A 114 1.41 10.81 2.37
N GLY A 115 0.11 11.11 2.34
CA GLY A 115 -0.82 10.50 1.39
C GLY A 115 -0.87 8.97 1.53
N ASN A 116 -0.96 8.24 0.41
CA ASN A 116 -0.82 6.77 0.40
C ASN A 116 0.68 6.36 0.51
N SER A 117 1.14 6.07 1.72
CA SER A 117 2.55 5.81 2.07
C SER A 117 2.71 4.59 2.99
N LEU A 118 3.73 4.59 3.86
CA LEU A 118 4.07 3.57 4.86
C LEU A 118 4.40 2.20 4.26
N GLY A 119 4.91 2.18 3.03
CA GLY A 119 5.61 1.02 2.49
C GLY A 119 6.88 0.75 3.28
N ASN A 120 7.32 -0.52 3.29
CA ASN A 120 8.51 -1.03 3.99
C ASN A 120 8.56 -0.89 5.52
N PHE A 121 7.40 -0.65 6.15
CA PHE A 121 7.33 -0.48 7.60
C PHE A 121 7.72 -1.74 8.37
N LYS A 122 7.42 -2.91 7.80
CA LYS A 122 7.79 -4.20 8.39
C LYS A 122 9.31 -4.34 8.46
N GLU A 123 10.05 -3.90 7.46
CA GLU A 123 11.50 -4.00 7.35
C GLU A 123 12.20 -3.15 8.41
N TYR A 124 11.66 -1.98 8.75
CA TYR A 124 12.11 -1.22 9.90
C TYR A 124 12.01 -2.05 11.18
N TRP A 125 10.86 -2.69 11.43
CA TRP A 125 10.64 -3.45 12.65
C TRP A 125 11.38 -4.78 12.68
N ASP A 126 11.58 -5.42 11.52
CA ASP A 126 12.48 -6.56 11.40
C ASP A 126 13.91 -6.14 11.77
N ALA A 127 14.39 -4.97 11.33
CA ALA A 127 15.69 -4.46 11.74
C ALA A 127 15.75 -4.18 13.25
N ILE A 128 14.75 -3.47 13.79
CA ILE A 128 14.68 -3.08 15.21
C ILE A 128 14.62 -4.31 16.13
N GLU A 129 13.70 -5.24 15.86
CA GLU A 129 13.47 -6.41 16.74
C GLU A 129 14.64 -7.41 16.74
N ASN A 130 15.52 -7.36 15.72
CA ASN A 130 16.68 -8.24 15.61
C ASN A 130 18.01 -7.61 16.06
N HIS A 131 18.05 -6.35 16.48
CA HIS A 131 19.28 -5.68 16.92
C HIS A 131 19.06 -4.86 18.21
N PRO A 132 19.70 -5.20 19.33
CA PRO A 132 19.40 -4.62 20.64
C PRO A 132 19.73 -3.13 20.78
N ASN A 133 20.62 -2.59 19.94
CA ASN A 133 20.99 -1.18 19.96
C ASN A 133 20.04 -0.29 19.13
N LEU A 134 19.06 -0.88 18.45
CA LEU A 134 17.97 -0.19 17.76
C LEU A 134 16.72 -0.28 18.63
N GLN A 135 16.16 0.87 19.04
CA GLN A 135 15.06 0.89 20.01
C GLN A 135 13.80 1.59 19.49
N GLY A 136 13.58 1.53 18.18
CA GLY A 136 12.38 2.06 17.54
C GLY A 136 12.54 3.50 17.07
N GLY A 137 11.43 4.24 17.08
CA GLY A 137 11.38 5.63 16.63
C GLY A 137 9.96 6.17 16.56
N PHE A 138 9.83 7.41 16.08
CA PHE A 138 8.55 8.12 16.02
C PHE A 138 8.11 8.32 14.56
N ILE A 139 6.93 7.80 14.22
CA ILE A 139 6.33 7.97 12.89
C ILE A 139 6.04 9.45 12.65
N TRP A 140 6.37 9.96 11.46
CA TRP A 140 6.01 11.31 11.06
C TRP A 140 4.77 11.31 10.15
N GLU A 141 3.57 11.69 10.63
CA GLU A 141 3.19 12.17 11.97
C GLU A 141 1.78 11.70 12.37
N TRP A 142 1.23 12.15 13.51
CA TRP A 142 -0.05 11.61 14.02
C TRP A 142 -1.27 11.97 13.17
N ILE A 143 -1.42 13.23 12.76
CA ILE A 143 -2.67 13.74 12.18
C ILE A 143 -2.45 14.60 10.94
N ASP A 144 -3.31 14.47 9.94
CA ASP A 144 -3.35 15.39 8.81
C ASP A 144 -3.66 16.82 9.28
N GLN A 145 -2.77 17.75 8.97
CA GLN A 145 -2.98 19.18 9.22
C GLN A 145 -3.73 19.83 8.05
N ALA A 146 -4.87 19.25 7.68
CA ALA A 146 -5.77 19.79 6.66
C ALA A 146 -6.93 20.56 7.29
N ILE A 147 -7.42 21.59 6.61
CA ILE A 147 -8.54 22.43 7.06
C ILE A 147 -9.80 22.02 6.30
N ASP A 148 -10.82 21.60 7.04
CA ASP A 148 -12.14 21.31 6.47
C ASP A 148 -12.84 22.60 6.03
N THR A 149 -13.14 22.70 4.74
CA THR A 149 -13.78 23.89 4.16
C THR A 149 -14.60 23.53 2.92
N VAL A 150 -15.24 24.53 2.31
CA VAL A 150 -15.98 24.39 1.06
C VAL A 150 -15.27 25.15 -0.04
N LYS A 151 -15.02 24.46 -1.17
CA LYS A 151 -14.47 25.02 -2.40
C LYS A 151 -15.35 24.57 -3.56
N ASN A 152 -15.72 25.49 -4.45
CA ASN A 152 -16.60 25.21 -5.60
C ASN A 152 -17.91 24.47 -5.23
N GLY A 153 -18.49 24.78 -4.05
CA GLY A 153 -19.71 24.14 -3.55
C GLY A 153 -19.54 22.71 -3.03
N LYS A 154 -18.31 22.20 -2.96
CA LYS A 154 -17.98 20.87 -2.43
C LYS A 154 -17.11 20.97 -1.19
N ARG A 155 -17.32 20.06 -0.24
CA ARG A 155 -16.51 19.98 0.98
C ARG A 155 -15.16 19.37 0.65
N ILE A 156 -14.07 19.99 1.11
CA ILE A 156 -12.69 19.56 0.88
C ILE A 156 -11.89 19.57 2.18
N LEU A 157 -10.80 18.80 2.18
CA LEU A 157 -9.70 18.95 3.13
C LEU A 157 -8.64 19.85 2.50
N ALA A 158 -8.75 21.15 2.74
CA ALA A 158 -7.83 22.15 2.22
C ALA A 158 -6.45 22.05 2.84
N TYR A 159 -5.43 22.41 2.08
CA TYR A 159 -4.04 22.44 2.51
C TYR A 159 -3.34 23.67 1.89
N GLY A 160 -2.01 23.73 1.96
CA GLY A 160 -1.23 24.86 1.46
C GLY A 160 -1.64 25.27 0.03
N GLY A 161 -1.88 26.57 -0.17
CA GLY A 161 -2.28 27.14 -1.46
C GLY A 161 -3.78 27.31 -1.66
N ASP A 162 -4.62 26.75 -0.79
CA ASP A 162 -6.08 27.03 -0.79
C ASP A 162 -6.44 28.34 -0.08
N PHE A 163 -5.52 28.87 0.72
CA PHE A 163 -5.65 30.16 1.41
C PHE A 163 -4.55 31.10 0.90
N PRO A 164 -4.86 32.02 -0.04
CA PRO A 164 -3.88 32.97 -0.56
C PRO A 164 -3.26 33.81 0.54
N LEU A 165 -1.95 34.05 0.44
CA LEU A 165 -1.24 34.90 1.39
C LEU A 165 -1.48 36.39 1.10
N GLU A 166 -1.49 37.20 2.16
CA GLU A 166 -1.50 38.66 2.09
C GLU A 166 -0.15 39.24 2.57
N GLY A 167 0.21 40.43 2.08
CA GLY A 167 1.43 41.14 2.50
C GLY A 167 2.58 41.10 1.47
N PRO A 168 3.83 41.38 1.87
CA PRO A 168 4.99 41.48 0.97
C PRO A 168 5.56 40.10 0.60
N VAL A 169 4.70 39.14 0.25
CA VAL A 169 5.05 37.78 -0.16
C VAL A 169 4.23 37.40 -1.40
N PRO A 170 4.72 36.49 -2.26
CA PRO A 170 3.91 36.00 -3.38
C PRO A 170 2.62 35.34 -2.86
N ASN A 171 1.46 35.76 -3.36
CA ASN A 171 0.16 35.25 -2.91
C ASN A 171 0.00 33.73 -3.06
N ASN A 172 0.76 33.11 -3.97
CA ASN A 172 0.76 31.68 -4.27
C ASN A 172 1.91 30.90 -3.61
N PHE A 173 2.67 31.52 -2.70
CA PHE A 173 3.77 30.84 -2.02
C PHE A 173 3.23 29.72 -1.12
N SER A 174 3.59 28.46 -1.42
CA SER A 174 3.08 27.30 -0.69
C SER A 174 3.90 26.02 -0.92
N ASP A 175 4.01 25.20 0.13
CA ASP A 175 4.51 23.81 0.07
C ASP A 175 3.40 22.78 -0.25
N ASN A 176 2.22 23.24 -0.69
CA ASN A 176 1.07 22.41 -1.06
C ASN A 176 0.62 21.48 0.09
N ASN A 177 0.38 20.20 -0.22
CA ASN A 177 -0.11 19.20 0.72
C ASN A 177 0.97 18.61 1.66
N PHE A 178 2.16 19.22 1.78
CA PHE A 178 3.22 18.71 2.66
C PHE A 178 2.84 18.72 4.16
N CYS A 179 1.69 19.29 4.52
CA CYS A 179 1.10 19.23 5.87
C CYS A 179 0.12 18.06 6.08
N VAL A 180 -0.16 17.25 5.06
CA VAL A 180 -1.12 16.12 5.09
C VAL A 180 -0.35 14.79 5.21
N LYS A 181 -0.06 14.39 6.46
CA LYS A 181 0.87 13.30 6.79
C LYS A 181 0.44 12.52 8.05
N GLY A 182 -0.86 12.25 8.19
CA GLY A 182 -1.41 11.66 9.41
C GLY A 182 -1.49 10.14 9.40
N VAL A 183 -1.13 9.52 10.53
CA VAL A 183 -1.66 8.20 10.91
C VAL A 183 -3.19 8.23 10.92
N VAL A 184 -3.79 9.35 11.36
CA VAL A 184 -5.24 9.59 11.27
C VAL A 184 -5.55 10.80 10.40
N THR A 185 -6.75 10.80 9.82
CA THR A 185 -7.24 11.94 9.03
C THR A 185 -7.45 13.18 9.92
N ALA A 186 -7.72 14.34 9.30
CA ALA A 186 -8.09 15.55 10.03
C ALA A 186 -9.34 15.37 10.93
N HIS A 187 -10.17 14.35 10.66
CA HIS A 187 -11.33 13.97 11.49
C HIS A 187 -11.04 12.83 12.46
N ARG A 188 -9.77 12.40 12.59
CA ARG A 188 -9.29 11.32 13.46
C ARG A 188 -9.78 9.93 13.04
N GLU A 189 -10.17 9.79 11.78
CA GLU A 189 -10.45 8.48 11.20
C GLU A 189 -9.14 7.75 10.91
N LEU A 190 -9.13 6.43 11.07
CA LEU A 190 -7.94 5.63 10.78
C LEU A 190 -7.65 5.66 9.28
N THR A 191 -6.42 6.00 8.91
CA THR A 191 -5.95 5.80 7.54
C THR A 191 -5.62 4.33 7.29
N PRO A 192 -5.50 3.87 6.03
CA PRO A 192 -5.07 2.51 5.72
C PRO A 192 -3.70 2.16 6.33
N MET A 193 -2.86 3.16 6.53
CA MET A 193 -1.53 3.02 7.14
C MET A 193 -1.61 2.76 8.65
N ALA A 194 -2.58 3.37 9.36
CA ALA A 194 -2.82 3.07 10.77
C ALA A 194 -3.11 1.58 11.03
N ILE A 195 -3.75 0.92 10.07
CA ILE A 195 -4.05 -0.51 10.14
C ILE A 195 -2.76 -1.34 10.05
N GLU A 196 -1.84 -0.98 9.15
CA GLU A 196 -0.51 -1.62 9.06
C GLU A 196 0.31 -1.36 10.34
N ILE A 197 0.28 -0.14 10.87
CA ILE A 197 0.97 0.22 12.12
C ILE A 197 0.47 -0.68 13.26
N LYS A 198 -0.85 -0.80 13.44
CA LYS A 198 -1.45 -1.67 14.47
C LYS A 198 -0.94 -3.12 14.37
N LYS A 199 -0.84 -3.66 13.15
CA LYS A 199 -0.34 -5.03 12.92
C LYS A 199 1.13 -5.16 13.28
N VAL A 200 1.96 -4.24 12.79
CA VAL A 200 3.43 -4.34 12.95
C VAL A 200 3.83 -4.10 14.42
N TYR A 201 3.16 -3.16 15.10
CA TYR A 201 3.41 -2.81 16.51
C TYR A 201 2.88 -3.83 17.52
N GLN A 202 2.14 -4.87 17.09
CA GLN A 202 1.55 -5.81 18.03
C GLN A 202 2.64 -6.52 18.86
N HIS A 203 2.39 -6.67 20.17
CA HIS A 203 3.34 -7.27 21.10
C HIS A 203 3.23 -8.79 21.23
N ILE A 204 2.14 -9.40 20.76
CA ILE A 204 2.00 -10.86 20.76
C ILE A 204 2.44 -11.36 19.38
N LYS A 205 3.53 -12.12 19.33
CA LYS A 205 4.08 -12.68 18.10
C LYS A 205 3.81 -14.17 18.06
N SER A 206 3.55 -14.69 16.87
CA SER A 206 3.22 -16.10 16.72
C SER A 206 3.96 -16.73 15.55
N HIS A 207 4.33 -18.00 15.70
CA HIS A 207 4.98 -18.78 14.66
C HIS A 207 4.34 -20.17 14.59
N LEU A 208 3.90 -20.57 13.41
CA LEU A 208 3.32 -21.89 13.17
C LEU A 208 4.36 -22.83 12.58
N ILE A 209 4.59 -23.97 13.23
CA ILE A 209 5.42 -25.08 12.76
C ILE A 209 4.51 -26.20 12.28
N GLY A 210 4.73 -26.66 11.05
CA GLY A 210 3.87 -27.65 10.42
C GLY A 210 2.45 -27.10 10.23
N GLU A 211 1.45 -27.86 10.65
CA GLU A 211 0.04 -27.53 10.42
C GLU A 211 -0.69 -27.02 11.67
N ASN A 212 -0.16 -27.28 12.86
CA ASN A 212 -0.90 -27.07 14.11
C ASN A 212 -0.04 -26.73 15.35
N GLN A 213 1.28 -26.78 15.28
CA GLN A 213 2.15 -26.45 16.42
C GLN A 213 2.43 -24.95 16.43
N LEU A 214 1.77 -24.21 17.29
CA LEU A 214 1.86 -22.76 17.38
C LEU A 214 2.75 -22.33 18.55
N THR A 215 3.83 -21.61 18.28
CA THR A 215 4.57 -20.89 19.31
C THR A 215 4.00 -19.48 19.46
N VAL A 216 3.67 -19.10 20.69
CA VAL A 216 3.20 -17.75 21.05
C VAL A 216 4.23 -17.10 21.95
N THR A 217 4.68 -15.91 21.59
CA THR A 217 5.67 -15.12 22.33
C THR A 217 5.05 -13.83 22.86
N ASN A 218 5.24 -13.58 24.16
CA ASN A 218 4.83 -12.34 24.80
C ASN A 218 5.94 -11.28 24.71
N GLY A 219 5.79 -10.32 23.82
CA GLY A 219 6.71 -9.18 23.64
C GLY A 219 6.48 -8.00 24.57
N TYR A 220 5.57 -8.08 25.56
CA TYR A 220 5.46 -7.06 26.60
C TYR A 220 6.61 -7.18 27.62
N PHE A 221 7.05 -6.04 28.17
CA PHE A 221 8.08 -5.99 29.22
C PHE A 221 7.54 -6.20 30.64
N PHE A 222 6.29 -5.82 30.91
CA PHE A 222 5.74 -5.76 32.28
C PHE A 222 4.35 -6.38 32.44
N ARG A 223 3.81 -7.01 31.38
CA ARG A 223 2.45 -7.54 31.34
C ARG A 223 2.43 -9.01 30.91
N SER A 224 1.69 -9.86 31.63
CA SER A 224 1.39 -11.24 31.22
C SER A 224 0.22 -11.30 30.23
N LEU A 225 0.02 -12.45 29.59
CA LEU A 225 -1.12 -12.70 28.69
C LEU A 225 -2.37 -13.26 29.40
N ASP A 226 -2.50 -13.07 30.71
CA ASP A 226 -3.57 -13.72 31.51
C ASP A 226 -4.98 -13.19 31.18
N ASN A 227 -5.10 -11.93 30.72
CA ASN A 227 -6.37 -11.35 30.25
C ASN A 227 -6.63 -11.61 28.75
N ILE A 228 -5.83 -12.46 28.09
CA ILE A 228 -5.92 -12.72 26.66
C ILE A 228 -6.41 -14.15 26.40
N GLN A 229 -7.36 -14.29 25.46
CA GLN A 229 -7.68 -15.58 24.83
C GLN A 229 -7.21 -15.60 23.38
N LEU A 230 -6.89 -16.78 22.86
CA LEU A 230 -6.57 -17.02 21.46
C LEU A 230 -7.76 -17.71 20.79
N ASN A 231 -8.30 -17.09 19.75
CA ASN A 231 -9.27 -17.69 18.85
C ASN A 231 -8.57 -18.09 17.56
N TRP A 232 -8.78 -19.32 17.08
CA TRP A 232 -8.19 -19.79 15.83
C TRP A 232 -9.28 -20.24 14.85
N GLU A 233 -9.01 -20.05 13.57
CA GLU A 233 -9.89 -20.41 12.45
C GLU A 233 -9.06 -21.08 11.36
N LEU A 234 -9.51 -22.25 10.89
CA LEU A 234 -9.00 -22.88 9.68
C LEU A 234 -9.89 -22.48 8.50
N LEU A 235 -9.28 -21.90 7.47
CA LEU A 235 -9.96 -21.49 6.24
C LEU A 235 -9.63 -22.46 5.12
N GLU A 236 -10.63 -22.98 4.40
CA GLU A 236 -10.53 -23.70 3.11
C GLU A 236 -11.02 -22.76 2.00
N ASP A 237 -10.17 -22.42 1.03
CA ASP A 237 -10.45 -21.47 -0.05
C ASP A 237 -11.08 -20.14 0.47
N GLY A 238 -10.57 -19.68 1.62
CA GLY A 238 -11.01 -18.46 2.29
C GLY A 238 -12.33 -18.57 3.08
N LYS A 239 -12.90 -19.77 3.21
CA LYS A 239 -14.10 -20.04 4.04
C LYS A 239 -13.71 -20.78 5.32
N ILE A 240 -14.23 -20.34 6.46
CA ILE A 240 -13.98 -21.01 7.75
C ILE A 240 -14.62 -22.42 7.72
N VAL A 241 -13.79 -23.45 7.91
CA VAL A 241 -14.22 -24.85 7.99
C VAL A 241 -14.09 -25.44 9.40
N GLU A 242 -13.22 -24.86 10.22
CA GLU A 242 -13.02 -25.25 11.61
C GLU A 242 -12.62 -24.02 12.43
N ARG A 243 -12.96 -23.99 13.71
CA ARG A 243 -12.54 -22.93 14.63
C ARG A 243 -12.45 -23.46 16.05
N GLY A 244 -11.69 -22.77 16.89
CA GLY A 244 -11.62 -23.08 18.32
C GLY A 244 -11.03 -21.94 19.14
N VAL A 245 -10.96 -22.17 20.45
CA VAL A 245 -10.50 -21.18 21.42
C VAL A 245 -9.53 -21.83 22.40
N VAL A 246 -8.45 -21.12 22.70
CA VAL A 246 -7.54 -21.39 23.83
C VAL A 246 -7.76 -20.27 24.85
N GLN A 247 -8.47 -20.58 25.93
CA GLN A 247 -8.92 -19.62 26.94
C GLN A 247 -7.78 -19.05 27.81
N ASN A 248 -6.74 -19.87 28.05
CA ASN A 248 -5.64 -19.55 28.95
C ASN A 248 -4.32 -19.85 28.25
N ILE A 249 -3.63 -18.80 27.82
CA ILE A 249 -2.31 -18.88 27.18
C ILE A 249 -1.20 -18.75 28.24
N ASN A 250 -1.45 -17.98 29.31
CA ASN A 250 -0.61 -17.82 30.51
C ASN A 250 0.90 -17.69 30.20
N VAL A 251 1.29 -16.59 29.56
CA VAL A 251 2.69 -16.34 29.17
C VAL A 251 3.19 -15.10 29.90
N ALA A 252 4.25 -15.26 30.69
CA ALA A 252 4.92 -14.17 31.38
C ALA A 252 5.65 -13.22 30.40
N PRO A 253 5.95 -11.96 30.81
CA PRO A 253 6.70 -11.02 29.99
C PRO A 253 7.99 -11.62 29.40
N GLY A 254 8.22 -11.43 28.09
CA GLY A 254 9.41 -11.93 27.38
C GLY A 254 9.50 -13.45 27.21
N GLN A 255 8.49 -14.21 27.63
CA GLN A 255 8.47 -15.68 27.51
C GLN A 255 7.68 -16.15 26.30
N SER A 256 7.84 -17.43 25.98
CA SER A 256 7.08 -18.12 24.91
C SER A 256 6.43 -19.39 25.43
N VAL A 257 5.35 -19.82 24.76
CA VAL A 257 4.69 -21.12 24.98
C VAL A 257 4.42 -21.79 23.64
N SER A 258 4.50 -23.12 23.58
CA SER A 258 4.07 -23.91 22.44
C SER A 258 2.70 -24.53 22.70
N LEU A 259 1.76 -24.28 21.79
CA LEU A 259 0.39 -24.77 21.82
C LEU A 259 0.18 -25.74 20.65
N ASN A 260 -0.53 -26.84 20.91
CA ASN A 260 -1.00 -27.72 19.85
C ASN A 260 -2.45 -27.37 19.51
N LEU A 261 -2.68 -26.78 18.34
CA LEU A 261 -4.03 -26.47 17.87
C LEU A 261 -4.76 -27.79 17.55
N PRO A 262 -5.94 -28.06 18.12
CA PRO A 262 -6.64 -29.33 17.96
C PRO A 262 -7.42 -29.38 16.64
N ILE A 263 -6.73 -29.11 15.52
CA ILE A 263 -7.30 -29.14 14.16
C ILE A 263 -7.60 -30.59 13.78
N LYS A 264 -8.87 -30.87 13.46
CA LYS A 264 -9.35 -32.20 13.07
C LYS A 264 -9.61 -32.35 11.58
N THR A 265 -9.80 -31.23 10.88
CA THR A 265 -10.11 -31.20 9.45
C THR A 265 -8.94 -31.77 8.66
N ARG A 266 -9.24 -32.76 7.82
CA ARG A 266 -8.28 -33.29 6.85
C ARG A 266 -8.24 -32.39 5.63
N GLN A 267 -7.05 -31.97 5.23
CA GLN A 267 -6.85 -31.19 4.02
C GLN A 267 -7.22 -32.02 2.78
N LYS A 268 -8.03 -31.41 1.90
CA LYS A 268 -8.39 -31.95 0.60
C LYS A 268 -7.36 -31.52 -0.45
N GLU A 269 -7.04 -32.42 -1.36
CA GLU A 269 -6.27 -32.10 -2.56
C GLU A 269 -6.98 -31.00 -3.37
N GLY A 270 -6.22 -30.10 -3.98
CA GLY A 270 -6.79 -29.04 -4.81
C GLY A 270 -7.28 -27.80 -4.03
N LYS A 271 -7.15 -27.78 -2.70
CA LYS A 271 -7.66 -26.71 -1.83
C LYS A 271 -6.55 -25.93 -1.15
N GLU A 272 -6.81 -24.65 -0.90
CA GLU A 272 -5.90 -23.76 -0.18
C GLU A 272 -6.33 -23.60 1.27
N TYR A 273 -5.40 -23.79 2.21
CA TYR A 273 -5.67 -23.72 3.65
C TYR A 273 -4.84 -22.64 4.35
N PHE A 274 -5.51 -21.86 5.21
CA PHE A 274 -4.89 -20.91 6.12
C PHE A 274 -5.36 -21.14 7.56
N VAL A 275 -4.45 -20.99 8.52
CA VAL A 275 -4.80 -20.82 9.94
C VAL A 275 -4.73 -19.35 10.28
N THR A 276 -5.85 -18.78 10.70
CA THR A 276 -5.90 -17.43 11.27
C THR A 276 -5.99 -17.54 12.78
N ILE A 277 -5.20 -16.73 13.49
CA ILE A 277 -5.25 -16.62 14.95
C ILE A 277 -5.51 -15.18 15.36
N ARG A 278 -6.32 -15.00 16.40
CA ARG A 278 -6.76 -13.69 16.91
C ARG A 278 -6.69 -13.69 18.42
N TYR A 279 -5.99 -12.71 18.97
CA TYR A 279 -5.84 -12.52 20.41
C TYR A 279 -6.82 -11.45 20.87
N GLN A 280 -7.70 -11.80 21.80
CA GLN A 280 -8.77 -10.92 22.28
C GLN A 280 -8.73 -10.74 23.79
N LEU A 281 -9.10 -9.55 24.25
CA LEU A 281 -9.30 -9.26 25.66
C LEU A 281 -10.47 -10.06 26.24
N LYS A 282 -10.24 -10.78 27.34
CA LYS A 282 -11.29 -11.47 28.09
C LYS A 282 -12.14 -10.47 28.90
N GLU A 283 -11.49 -9.48 29.47
CA GLU A 283 -12.11 -8.34 30.17
C GLU A 283 -11.58 -7.01 29.62
N ALA A 284 -12.40 -5.96 29.72
CA ALA A 284 -12.04 -4.62 29.21
C ALA A 284 -10.80 -4.04 29.93
N GLU A 285 -10.06 -3.21 29.21
CA GLU A 285 -8.91 -2.43 29.70
C GLU A 285 -9.14 -0.94 29.45
N PRO A 286 -8.38 -0.02 30.07
CA PRO A 286 -8.51 1.40 29.76
C PRO A 286 -8.44 1.66 28.24
N PHE A 287 -9.46 2.34 27.70
CA PHE A 287 -9.64 2.64 26.27
C PHE A 287 -9.87 1.44 25.35
N LEU A 288 -9.91 0.21 25.85
CA LEU A 288 -10.10 -1.01 25.06
C LEU A 288 -11.26 -1.84 25.60
N GLU A 289 -12.27 -2.08 24.77
CA GLU A 289 -13.45 -2.84 25.16
C GLU A 289 -13.14 -4.34 25.33
N LYS A 290 -13.99 -5.05 26.09
CA LYS A 290 -13.97 -6.52 26.15
C LYS A 290 -14.12 -7.10 24.74
N GLY A 291 -13.33 -8.11 24.42
CA GLY A 291 -13.29 -8.71 23.09
C GLY A 291 -12.46 -7.95 22.05
N TYR A 292 -11.83 -6.82 22.43
CA TYR A 292 -10.94 -6.08 21.53
C TYR A 292 -9.80 -6.96 21.02
N GLU A 293 -9.62 -6.99 19.70
CA GLU A 293 -8.53 -7.71 19.05
C GLU A 293 -7.22 -6.91 19.16
N ILE A 294 -6.31 -7.41 20.01
CA ILE A 294 -5.05 -6.77 20.33
C ILE A 294 -3.90 -7.20 19.40
N ALA A 295 -4.02 -8.39 18.82
CA ALA A 295 -3.05 -8.96 17.88
C ALA A 295 -3.71 -10.05 17.04
N TYR A 296 -3.18 -10.30 15.84
CA TYR A 296 -3.59 -11.42 15.00
C TYR A 296 -2.45 -11.81 14.07
N ASP A 297 -2.48 -13.05 13.58
CA ASP A 297 -1.58 -13.54 12.53
C ASP A 297 -2.34 -14.53 11.64
N GLN A 298 -1.84 -14.75 10.42
CA GLN A 298 -2.35 -15.77 9.52
C GLN A 298 -1.19 -16.52 8.87
N PHE A 299 -1.31 -17.84 8.83
CA PHE A 299 -0.30 -18.75 8.32
C PHE A 299 -0.89 -19.59 7.19
N SER A 300 -0.16 -19.70 6.08
CA SER A 300 -0.50 -20.64 5.01
C SER A 300 -0.09 -22.04 5.43
N ILE A 301 -1.02 -22.99 5.41
CA ILE A 301 -0.69 -24.42 5.56
C ILE A 301 -0.29 -24.99 4.19
N THR A 302 -1.00 -24.58 3.14
CA THR A 302 -0.67 -24.96 1.77
C THR A 302 0.55 -24.17 1.29
N ALA A 303 1.57 -24.87 0.76
CA ALA A 303 2.85 -24.24 0.42
C ALA A 303 2.77 -23.18 -0.69
N LYS A 304 1.91 -23.37 -1.69
CA LYS A 304 1.70 -22.42 -2.80
C LYS A 304 0.24 -22.49 -3.30
N PRO A 305 -0.33 -21.37 -3.76
CA PRO A 305 -1.59 -21.41 -4.51
C PRO A 305 -1.41 -22.28 -5.76
N LEU A 306 -2.36 -23.18 -6.00
CA LEU A 306 -2.33 -24.06 -7.18
C LEU A 306 -2.53 -23.23 -8.45
N GLN A 307 -1.99 -23.65 -9.59
CA GLN A 307 -2.34 -23.01 -10.86
C GLN A 307 -3.81 -23.26 -11.18
N ASN A 308 -4.50 -22.26 -11.72
CA ASN A 308 -5.88 -22.43 -12.13
C ASN A 308 -5.93 -22.99 -13.55
N GLN A 309 -5.97 -24.31 -13.65
CA GLN A 309 -6.16 -25.02 -14.92
C GLN A 309 -7.65 -25.11 -15.23
N ARG A 310 -8.18 -24.08 -15.90
CA ARG A 310 -9.54 -24.10 -16.43
C ARG A 310 -9.55 -24.76 -17.81
N THR A 311 -10.49 -25.68 -18.02
CA THR A 311 -10.74 -26.27 -19.34
C THR A 311 -11.42 -25.26 -20.26
N VAL A 312 -11.10 -25.31 -21.55
CA VAL A 312 -11.78 -24.51 -22.58
C VAL A 312 -13.27 -24.83 -22.60
N GLY A 313 -14.10 -23.80 -22.43
CA GLY A 313 -15.55 -23.93 -22.46
C GLY A 313 -16.04 -24.28 -23.86
N LYS A 314 -16.95 -25.26 -23.94
CA LYS A 314 -17.54 -25.74 -25.21
C LYS A 314 -18.62 -24.79 -25.71
N GLY A 315 -18.75 -24.68 -27.03
CA GLY A 315 -19.79 -23.90 -27.71
C GLY A 315 -19.35 -23.48 -29.11
N LYS A 316 -20.30 -23.14 -29.98
CA LYS A 316 -19.97 -22.62 -31.32
C LYS A 316 -19.69 -21.12 -31.24
N LEU A 317 -18.57 -20.70 -31.83
CA LEU A 317 -18.20 -19.31 -32.02
C LEU A 317 -18.29 -18.95 -33.50
N GLN A 318 -18.79 -17.75 -33.78
CA GLN A 318 -18.77 -17.16 -35.11
C GLN A 318 -17.91 -15.91 -35.09
N LEU A 319 -16.84 -15.90 -35.89
CA LEU A 319 -16.03 -14.72 -36.15
C LEU A 319 -16.64 -13.91 -37.32
N THR A 320 -16.79 -12.61 -37.12
CA THR A 320 -17.03 -11.63 -38.19
C THR A 320 -15.88 -10.65 -38.21
N GLN A 321 -15.31 -10.42 -39.40
CA GLN A 321 -14.21 -9.49 -39.62
C GLN A 321 -14.70 -8.32 -40.48
N ALA A 322 -14.46 -7.10 -40.00
CA ALA A 322 -14.59 -5.87 -40.76
C ALA A 322 -13.24 -5.14 -40.76
N ALA A 323 -13.11 -4.06 -41.54
CA ALA A 323 -11.83 -3.40 -41.80
C ALA A 323 -10.99 -3.14 -40.52
N ASN A 324 -11.62 -2.65 -39.44
CA ASN A 324 -10.94 -2.30 -38.19
C ASN A 324 -11.52 -3.04 -36.97
N GLN A 325 -12.21 -4.17 -37.17
CA GLN A 325 -12.95 -4.83 -36.10
C GLN A 325 -12.97 -6.35 -36.24
N TYR A 326 -12.75 -7.03 -35.11
CA TYR A 326 -13.15 -8.43 -34.94
C TYR A 326 -14.35 -8.52 -34.01
N LYS A 327 -15.33 -9.35 -34.37
CA LYS A 327 -16.46 -9.68 -33.50
C LYS A 327 -16.61 -11.19 -33.39
N LEU A 328 -16.57 -11.71 -32.17
CA LEU A 328 -16.85 -13.10 -31.84
C LEU A 328 -18.22 -13.20 -31.18
N GLN A 329 -19.11 -13.99 -31.78
CA GLN A 329 -20.47 -14.22 -31.31
C GLN A 329 -20.63 -15.67 -30.87
N GLY A 330 -21.04 -15.87 -29.62
CA GLY A 330 -21.52 -17.16 -29.09
C GLY A 330 -23.03 -17.18 -28.94
N GLN A 331 -23.57 -18.21 -28.28
CA GLN A 331 -25.02 -18.40 -28.14
C GLN A 331 -25.72 -17.22 -27.47
N ASN A 332 -25.14 -16.67 -26.41
CA ASN A 332 -25.75 -15.63 -25.60
C ASN A 332 -24.79 -14.50 -25.22
N PHE A 333 -23.63 -14.41 -25.88
CA PHE A 333 -22.65 -13.36 -25.66
C PHE A 333 -22.03 -12.90 -26.98
N ALA A 334 -21.53 -11.67 -27.00
CA ALA A 334 -20.73 -11.14 -28.09
C ALA A 334 -19.54 -10.35 -27.53
N ILE A 335 -18.38 -10.50 -28.17
CA ILE A 335 -17.15 -9.79 -27.85
C ILE A 335 -16.68 -9.05 -29.11
N SER A 336 -16.36 -7.77 -28.96
CA SER A 336 -15.82 -6.93 -30.04
C SER A 336 -14.43 -6.44 -29.71
N PHE A 337 -13.58 -6.36 -30.73
CA PHE A 337 -12.21 -5.87 -30.64
C PHE A 337 -11.96 -4.82 -31.72
N ASP A 338 -11.16 -3.80 -31.38
CA ASP A 338 -10.63 -2.82 -32.32
C ASP A 338 -9.21 -3.24 -32.72
N THR A 339 -9.01 -3.50 -34.01
CA THR A 339 -7.73 -4.04 -34.51
C THR A 339 -6.65 -2.97 -34.66
N ILE A 340 -7.01 -1.68 -34.66
CA ILE A 340 -6.05 -0.57 -34.69
C ILE A 340 -5.55 -0.29 -33.27
N LYS A 341 -6.48 -0.19 -32.32
CA LYS A 341 -6.13 0.06 -30.90
C LYS A 341 -5.50 -1.16 -30.25
N GLY A 342 -5.90 -2.36 -30.66
CA GLY A 342 -5.43 -3.63 -30.10
C GLY A 342 -6.14 -4.03 -28.80
N ILE A 343 -7.38 -3.59 -28.61
CA ILE A 343 -8.12 -3.79 -27.35
C ILE A 343 -9.50 -4.39 -27.58
N MET A 344 -10.04 -5.05 -26.56
CA MET A 344 -11.45 -5.39 -26.50
C MET A 344 -12.28 -4.11 -26.26
N THR A 345 -13.34 -3.92 -27.03
CA THR A 345 -14.20 -2.72 -27.02
C THR A 345 -15.64 -3.00 -26.57
N ALA A 346 -16.03 -4.26 -26.44
CA ALA A 346 -17.28 -4.63 -25.80
C ALA A 346 -17.26 -6.09 -25.39
N TYR A 347 -17.83 -6.39 -24.22
CA TYR A 347 -18.25 -7.75 -23.85
C TYR A 347 -19.69 -7.71 -23.37
N THR A 348 -20.58 -8.35 -24.14
CA THR A 348 -22.03 -8.34 -23.91
C THR A 348 -22.53 -9.74 -23.60
N ILE A 349 -23.46 -9.87 -22.66
CA ILE A 349 -24.10 -11.13 -22.28
C ILE A 349 -25.60 -10.90 -22.14
N ASN A 350 -26.41 -11.71 -22.84
CA ASN A 350 -27.87 -11.57 -22.89
C ASN A 350 -28.32 -10.13 -23.21
N GLY A 351 -27.60 -9.44 -24.10
CA GLY A 351 -27.86 -8.05 -24.50
C GLY A 351 -27.36 -6.98 -23.52
N GLN A 352 -26.83 -7.34 -22.35
CA GLN A 352 -26.24 -6.40 -21.40
C GLN A 352 -24.73 -6.29 -21.63
N GLN A 353 -24.22 -5.07 -21.85
CA GLN A 353 -22.79 -4.80 -21.90
C GLN A 353 -22.20 -4.77 -20.48
N LEU A 354 -21.26 -5.68 -20.20
CA LEU A 354 -20.61 -5.84 -18.91
C LEU A 354 -19.24 -5.15 -18.88
N ILE A 355 -18.48 -5.29 -19.97
CA ILE A 355 -17.19 -4.60 -20.17
C ILE A 355 -17.37 -3.60 -21.32
N GLU A 356 -17.07 -2.34 -21.02
CA GLU A 356 -17.17 -1.20 -21.92
C GLU A 356 -15.88 -0.99 -22.71
N GLN A 357 -14.72 -1.17 -22.08
CA GLN A 357 -13.40 -1.11 -22.73
C GLN A 357 -12.39 -1.99 -22.00
N GLY A 358 -11.36 -2.42 -22.74
CA GLY A 358 -10.27 -3.24 -22.23
C GLY A 358 -10.68 -4.70 -22.02
N PRO A 359 -9.78 -5.57 -21.52
CA PRO A 359 -8.43 -5.27 -21.02
C PRO A 359 -7.52 -4.47 -21.96
N GLN A 360 -6.81 -3.47 -21.46
CA GLN A 360 -5.75 -2.76 -22.18
C GLN A 360 -4.45 -2.87 -21.37
N PRO A 361 -3.32 -3.37 -21.92
CA PRO A 361 -2.05 -3.34 -21.22
C PRO A 361 -1.71 -1.94 -20.70
N SER A 362 -1.32 -1.85 -19.43
CA SER A 362 -1.08 -0.57 -18.76
C SER A 362 0.09 -0.64 -17.80
N PHE A 363 0.85 0.46 -17.75
CA PHE A 363 2.17 0.52 -17.10
C PHE A 363 2.29 1.63 -16.06
N TRP A 364 1.17 2.26 -15.71
CA TRP A 364 1.11 3.48 -14.92
C TRP A 364 0.03 3.42 -13.85
N ARG A 365 0.25 4.14 -12.76
CA ARG A 365 -0.73 4.42 -11.69
C ARG A 365 -0.79 5.92 -11.47
N ALA A 366 -1.88 6.44 -10.90
CA ALA A 366 -1.91 7.83 -10.46
C ALA A 366 -0.84 8.08 -9.37
N PRO A 367 0.15 8.98 -9.59
CA PRO A 367 1.24 9.17 -8.63
C PRO A 367 0.81 9.46 -7.20
N THR A 368 1.38 8.73 -6.25
CA THR A 368 1.32 9.06 -4.81
C THR A 368 2.20 10.26 -4.48
N ASP A 369 2.11 10.80 -3.26
CA ASP A 369 3.02 11.87 -2.84
C ASP A 369 4.49 11.41 -2.82
N ASN A 370 4.74 10.15 -2.46
CA ASN A 370 6.08 9.54 -2.54
C ASN A 370 6.57 9.44 -4.00
N ASP A 371 5.71 9.04 -4.94
CA ASP A 371 6.06 9.00 -6.36
C ASP A 371 6.45 10.39 -6.89
N ILE A 372 5.75 11.44 -6.45
CA ILE A 372 6.06 12.83 -6.80
C ILE A 372 7.38 13.27 -6.16
N GLY A 373 7.62 12.91 -4.89
CA GLY A 373 8.90 13.13 -4.20
C GLY A 373 10.08 12.50 -4.92
N ALA A 374 9.90 11.28 -5.44
CA ALA A 374 10.86 10.55 -6.27
C ALA A 374 10.93 11.07 -7.72
N ARG A 375 10.13 12.07 -8.08
CA ARG A 375 9.97 12.68 -9.42
C ARG A 375 9.40 11.74 -10.48
N PHE A 376 8.77 10.63 -10.12
CA PHE A 376 8.23 9.64 -11.06
C PHE A 376 7.08 10.18 -11.91
N ASN A 377 6.30 11.12 -11.37
CA ASN A 377 5.27 11.84 -12.14
C ASN A 377 5.83 12.57 -13.38
N LYS A 378 7.14 12.84 -13.42
CA LYS A 378 7.86 13.39 -14.59
C LYS A 378 8.75 12.33 -15.25
N SER A 379 9.65 11.71 -14.49
CA SER A 379 10.72 10.86 -15.03
C SER A 379 10.23 9.52 -15.59
N LEU A 380 9.05 9.06 -15.18
CA LEU A 380 8.43 7.82 -15.64
C LEU A 380 7.17 8.07 -16.48
N ARG A 381 6.85 9.34 -16.76
CA ARG A 381 5.56 9.75 -17.34
C ARG A 381 5.25 9.14 -18.70
N MET A 382 6.27 8.75 -19.46
CA MET A 382 6.10 8.05 -20.74
C MET A 382 5.26 6.76 -20.60
N TRP A 383 5.33 6.08 -19.45
CA TRP A 383 4.60 4.83 -19.20
C TRP A 383 3.09 5.02 -19.14
N ARG A 384 2.63 6.24 -18.84
CA ARG A 384 1.21 6.58 -18.76
C ARG A 384 0.43 6.22 -20.01
N ASN A 385 0.95 6.62 -21.17
CA ASN A 385 0.26 6.47 -22.45
C ASN A 385 1.01 5.51 -23.38
N ALA A 386 1.95 4.71 -22.85
CA ALA A 386 2.86 3.90 -23.67
C ALA A 386 2.11 2.92 -24.59
N TYR A 387 1.02 2.31 -24.12
CA TYR A 387 0.22 1.40 -24.94
C TYR A 387 -0.59 2.13 -26.02
N GLU A 388 -1.23 3.25 -25.66
CA GLU A 388 -2.05 4.06 -26.57
C GLU A 388 -1.21 4.64 -27.71
N GLN A 389 -0.02 5.15 -27.39
CA GLN A 389 0.95 5.69 -28.36
C GLN A 389 1.72 4.59 -29.10
N GLY A 390 1.65 3.35 -28.63
CA GLY A 390 2.31 2.21 -29.25
C GLY A 390 1.79 1.92 -30.65
N LYS A 391 2.65 1.34 -31.50
CA LYS A 391 2.34 0.99 -32.89
C LYS A 391 1.90 -0.47 -32.97
N ILE A 392 0.74 -0.74 -33.57
CA ILE A 392 0.30 -2.10 -33.86
C ILE A 392 1.24 -2.72 -34.92
N LEU A 393 1.77 -3.90 -34.61
CA LEU A 393 2.66 -4.67 -35.48
C LEU A 393 1.93 -5.86 -36.11
N ASP A 394 1.06 -6.51 -35.33
CA ASP A 394 0.28 -7.66 -35.77
C ASP A 394 -1.08 -7.66 -35.05
N ALA A 395 -2.12 -8.06 -35.79
CA ALA A 395 -3.47 -8.24 -35.31
C ALA A 395 -4.06 -9.45 -36.04
N LYS A 396 -4.36 -10.52 -35.30
CA LYS A 396 -4.89 -11.76 -35.89
C LYS A 396 -5.95 -12.40 -35.02
N ALA A 397 -6.85 -13.11 -35.66
CA ALA A 397 -7.85 -13.97 -35.02
C ALA A 397 -7.76 -15.36 -35.66
N VAL A 398 -7.42 -16.38 -34.87
CA VAL A 398 -7.21 -17.76 -35.34
C VAL A 398 -8.11 -18.69 -34.54
N GLN A 399 -8.78 -19.61 -35.23
CA GLN A 399 -9.56 -20.65 -34.57
C GLN A 399 -8.64 -21.81 -34.17
N ASN A 400 -8.78 -22.29 -32.94
CA ASN A 400 -8.06 -23.44 -32.40
C ASN A 400 -8.81 -24.74 -32.68
N ASP A 401 -8.12 -25.88 -32.59
CA ASP A 401 -8.70 -27.21 -32.83
C ASP A 401 -9.87 -27.55 -31.90
N ASP A 402 -9.89 -26.97 -30.70
CA ASP A 402 -10.97 -27.13 -29.71
C ASP A 402 -12.19 -26.22 -29.97
N GLY A 403 -12.13 -25.40 -31.02
CA GLY A 403 -13.19 -24.47 -31.43
C GLY A 403 -13.14 -23.10 -30.76
N SER A 404 -12.22 -22.86 -29.82
CA SER A 404 -11.94 -21.52 -29.27
C SER A 404 -11.26 -20.62 -30.31
N TYR A 405 -11.24 -19.31 -30.07
CA TYR A 405 -10.52 -18.35 -30.91
C TYR A 405 -9.44 -17.64 -30.12
N ASP A 406 -8.23 -17.60 -30.67
CA ASP A 406 -7.15 -16.74 -30.21
C ASP A 406 -7.16 -15.42 -30.99
N VAL A 407 -7.50 -14.32 -30.32
CA VAL A 407 -7.34 -12.95 -30.85
C VAL A 407 -6.05 -12.37 -30.25
N VAL A 408 -5.07 -12.05 -31.08
CA VAL A 408 -3.73 -11.63 -30.66
C VAL A 408 -3.41 -10.26 -31.23
N PHE A 409 -2.96 -9.35 -30.36
CA PHE A 409 -2.43 -8.05 -30.72
C PHE A 409 -0.98 -7.93 -30.26
N LYS A 410 -0.11 -7.54 -31.18
CA LYS A 410 1.30 -7.27 -30.89
C LYS A 410 1.58 -5.80 -31.13
N LYS A 411 1.97 -5.06 -30.09
CA LYS A 411 2.33 -3.63 -30.22
C LYS A 411 3.79 -3.40 -29.86
N SER A 412 4.44 -2.54 -30.62
CA SER A 412 5.71 -1.92 -30.25
C SER A 412 5.43 -0.72 -29.35
N LEU A 413 6.16 -0.63 -28.24
CA LEU A 413 6.06 0.42 -27.25
C LEU A 413 7.37 1.20 -27.17
N VAL A 414 7.27 2.46 -26.72
CA VAL A 414 8.41 3.34 -26.39
C VAL A 414 9.50 3.30 -27.47
N ASP A 415 9.13 3.74 -28.67
CA ASP A 415 10.02 3.80 -29.84
C ASP A 415 10.71 2.49 -30.24
N GLY A 416 10.15 1.34 -29.84
CA GLY A 416 10.69 0.01 -30.19
C GLY A 416 11.54 -0.63 -29.10
N ASP A 417 11.68 0.00 -27.94
CA ASP A 417 12.43 -0.56 -26.81
C ASP A 417 11.72 -1.74 -26.16
N ALA A 418 10.39 -1.84 -26.29
CA ALA A 418 9.62 -2.98 -25.83
C ALA A 418 8.54 -3.42 -26.82
N ILE A 419 8.13 -4.68 -26.71
CA ILE A 419 6.98 -5.25 -27.37
C ILE A 419 6.02 -5.77 -26.31
N VAL A 420 4.73 -5.54 -26.50
CA VAL A 420 3.69 -6.22 -25.75
C VAL A 420 2.84 -7.07 -26.69
N GLU A 421 2.64 -8.34 -26.33
CA GLU A 421 1.69 -9.24 -26.97
C GLU A 421 0.53 -9.51 -26.02
N GLN A 422 -0.66 -9.07 -26.39
CA GLN A 422 -1.90 -9.31 -25.65
C GLN A 422 -2.72 -10.33 -26.44
N LYS A 423 -2.93 -11.50 -25.85
CA LYS A 423 -3.72 -12.60 -26.41
C LYS A 423 -5.01 -12.79 -25.62
N TYR A 424 -6.11 -12.97 -26.35
CA TYR A 424 -7.44 -13.34 -25.84
C TYR A 424 -7.83 -14.69 -26.41
N THR A 425 -7.86 -15.74 -25.58
CA THR A 425 -8.46 -17.02 -25.96
C THR A 425 -9.93 -17.01 -25.54
N VAL A 426 -10.81 -16.81 -26.51
CA VAL A 426 -12.27 -16.76 -26.33
C VAL A 426 -12.85 -18.17 -26.45
N CYS A 427 -13.49 -18.64 -25.40
CA CYS A 427 -14.12 -19.96 -25.34
C CYS A 427 -15.60 -19.91 -25.73
N GLY A 428 -16.16 -21.06 -26.12
CA GLY A 428 -17.55 -21.18 -26.57
C GLY A 428 -18.60 -20.95 -25.48
N ASP A 429 -18.20 -20.98 -24.20
CA ASP A 429 -19.05 -20.65 -23.04
C ASP A 429 -19.05 -19.16 -22.67
N GLY A 430 -18.25 -18.35 -23.38
CA GLY A 430 -18.08 -16.92 -23.16
C GLY A 430 -16.95 -16.57 -22.21
N SER A 431 -16.26 -17.53 -21.60
CA SER A 431 -15.04 -17.23 -20.85
C SER A 431 -13.89 -16.81 -21.77
N ILE A 432 -13.01 -15.96 -21.25
CA ILE A 432 -11.88 -15.39 -21.99
C ILE A 432 -10.62 -15.57 -21.15
N LYS A 433 -9.62 -16.27 -21.67
CA LYS A 433 -8.26 -16.21 -21.10
C LYS A 433 -7.53 -15.03 -21.69
N VAL A 434 -7.03 -14.15 -20.82
CA VAL A 434 -6.25 -12.98 -21.16
C VAL A 434 -4.80 -13.28 -20.79
N SER A 435 -3.90 -13.27 -21.77
CA SER A 435 -2.47 -13.49 -21.59
C SER A 435 -1.70 -12.26 -22.08
N CYS A 436 -0.83 -11.73 -21.22
CA CYS A 436 0.02 -10.59 -21.54
C CYS A 436 1.49 -11.03 -21.48
N ASP A 437 2.23 -10.80 -22.56
CA ASP A 437 3.68 -10.93 -22.63
C ASP A 437 4.29 -9.56 -22.90
N PHE A 438 5.08 -9.05 -21.96
CA PHE A 438 5.86 -7.84 -22.12
C PHE A 438 7.32 -8.24 -22.30
N SER A 439 7.88 -7.90 -23.44
CA SER A 439 9.24 -8.26 -23.84
C SER A 439 10.09 -7.00 -24.04
N VAL A 440 11.22 -6.92 -23.34
CA VAL A 440 12.20 -5.84 -23.50
C VAL A 440 13.17 -6.20 -24.63
N LEU A 441 13.34 -5.29 -25.57
CA LEU A 441 14.27 -5.43 -26.68
C LEU A 441 15.51 -4.57 -26.49
N ASN A 442 15.30 -3.28 -26.19
CA ASN A 442 16.32 -2.25 -26.01
C ASN A 442 15.91 -1.32 -24.87
N GLY A 443 16.66 -0.23 -24.66
CA GLY A 443 16.34 0.77 -23.64
C GLY A 443 16.84 0.41 -22.24
N LYS A 444 17.05 1.43 -21.41
CA LYS A 444 17.47 1.30 -20.01
C LYS A 444 16.62 2.20 -19.13
N TYR A 445 15.42 1.73 -18.81
CA TYR A 445 14.54 2.39 -17.86
C TYR A 445 14.74 1.83 -16.45
N PRO A 446 14.69 2.66 -15.41
CA PRO A 446 15.00 2.22 -14.06
C PRO A 446 13.97 1.23 -13.51
N LEU A 447 12.68 1.43 -13.82
CA LEU A 447 11.57 0.60 -13.40
C LEU A 447 10.28 0.95 -14.17
N LEU A 448 9.26 0.13 -13.98
CA LEU A 448 7.87 0.34 -14.40
C LEU A 448 7.02 0.68 -13.15
N MET A 449 6.01 1.54 -13.29
CA MET A 449 5.09 1.82 -12.16
C MET A 449 4.07 0.69 -11.96
N ARG A 450 3.71 0.00 -13.04
CA ARG A 450 2.75 -1.11 -13.04
C ARG A 450 3.03 -2.07 -14.20
N ILE A 451 2.57 -3.31 -14.08
CA ILE A 451 2.39 -4.26 -15.19
C ILE A 451 1.03 -4.89 -15.02
N GLY A 452 0.09 -4.51 -15.87
CA GLY A 452 -1.29 -4.95 -15.71
C GLY A 452 -2.19 -4.59 -16.87
N ASN A 453 -3.49 -4.64 -16.63
CA ASN A 453 -4.52 -4.24 -17.57
C ASN A 453 -5.51 -3.24 -16.96
N ASP A 454 -5.89 -2.24 -17.76
CA ASP A 454 -7.01 -1.35 -17.51
C ASP A 454 -8.30 -1.87 -18.15
N LEU A 455 -9.40 -1.81 -17.41
CA LEU A 455 -10.74 -2.14 -17.85
C LEU A 455 -11.71 -1.02 -17.47
N GLN A 456 -12.70 -0.78 -18.33
CA GLN A 456 -13.88 0.00 -18.02
C GLN A 456 -15.08 -0.95 -17.97
N LEU A 457 -15.77 -1.01 -16.85
CA LEU A 457 -16.91 -1.88 -16.63
C LEU A 457 -18.19 -1.06 -16.46
N ASN A 458 -19.32 -1.70 -16.74
CA ASN A 458 -20.63 -1.10 -16.52
C ASN A 458 -20.82 -0.74 -15.03
N LYS A 459 -21.20 0.51 -14.73
CA LYS A 459 -21.40 1.00 -13.36
C LYS A 459 -22.36 0.17 -12.50
N GLN A 460 -23.24 -0.60 -13.13
CA GLN A 460 -24.20 -1.44 -12.42
C GLN A 460 -23.55 -2.64 -11.72
N LEU A 461 -22.28 -2.97 -12.02
CA LEU A 461 -21.54 -4.07 -11.39
C LEU A 461 -20.94 -3.66 -10.03
N ASP A 462 -21.77 -3.05 -9.18
CA ASP A 462 -21.38 -2.36 -7.95
C ASP A 462 -21.15 -3.27 -6.73
N GLN A 463 -21.42 -4.57 -6.85
CA GLN A 463 -21.18 -5.58 -5.81
C GLN A 463 -19.85 -6.28 -6.06
N ILE A 464 -18.84 -6.01 -5.22
CA ILE A 464 -17.49 -6.56 -5.37
C ILE A 464 -17.26 -7.62 -4.30
N GLN A 465 -16.82 -8.80 -4.72
CA GLN A 465 -16.39 -9.87 -3.82
C GLN A 465 -15.07 -10.44 -4.32
N TRP A 466 -14.10 -10.67 -3.44
CA TRP A 466 -12.81 -11.24 -3.84
C TRP A 466 -12.27 -12.23 -2.82
N TYR A 467 -11.43 -13.16 -3.30
CA TYR A 467 -10.57 -14.00 -2.48
C TYR A 467 -9.12 -13.55 -2.66
N GLY A 468 -8.57 -12.91 -1.64
CA GLY A 468 -7.24 -12.30 -1.66
C GLY A 468 -6.99 -11.57 -0.35
N ARG A 469 -6.04 -10.64 -0.31
CA ARG A 469 -5.83 -9.81 0.89
C ARG A 469 -6.87 -8.72 1.03
N GLY A 470 -7.32 -8.46 2.26
CA GLY A 470 -8.31 -7.44 2.57
C GLY A 470 -8.63 -7.33 4.07
N PRO A 471 -9.71 -6.60 4.43
CA PRO A 471 -10.61 -5.87 3.52
C PRO A 471 -10.03 -4.54 3.02
N TRP A 472 -9.05 -3.96 3.72
CA TRP A 472 -8.50 -2.64 3.40
C TRP A 472 -7.59 -2.66 2.16
N GLU A 473 -7.33 -1.47 1.59
CA GLU A 473 -6.32 -1.36 0.54
C GLU A 473 -4.93 -1.77 1.05
N ASN A 474 -4.17 -2.44 0.20
CA ASN A 474 -2.85 -2.97 0.52
C ASN A 474 -1.99 -3.04 -0.74
N TYR A 475 -0.68 -2.91 -0.57
CA TYR A 475 0.30 -2.78 -1.65
C TYR A 475 1.48 -3.72 -1.40
N TRP A 476 2.37 -3.86 -2.40
CA TRP A 476 3.45 -4.85 -2.38
C TRP A 476 4.27 -4.79 -1.08
N ASP A 477 4.59 -3.59 -0.62
CA ASP A 477 5.38 -3.28 0.57
C ASP A 477 4.55 -2.79 1.78
N ARG A 478 3.20 -2.90 1.72
CA ARG A 478 2.28 -2.57 2.82
C ARG A 478 1.05 -3.49 2.79
N LYS A 479 1.22 -4.74 3.26
CA LYS A 479 0.15 -5.76 3.24
C LYS A 479 0.13 -6.71 4.44
N SER A 480 0.95 -6.49 5.46
CA SER A 480 1.09 -7.39 6.61
C SER A 480 -0.20 -7.47 7.43
N ALA A 481 -0.96 -6.37 7.49
CA ALA A 481 -2.24 -6.32 8.19
C ALA A 481 -3.38 -6.98 7.43
N SER A 482 -3.27 -7.13 6.11
CA SER A 482 -4.36 -7.64 5.27
C SER A 482 -4.26 -9.16 5.11
N MET A 483 -5.15 -9.90 5.75
CA MET A 483 -5.20 -11.38 5.68
C MET A 483 -5.82 -11.86 4.38
N VAL A 484 -5.44 -13.05 3.94
CA VAL A 484 -6.09 -13.76 2.83
C VAL A 484 -7.43 -14.31 3.27
N GLY A 485 -8.51 -13.94 2.58
CA GLY A 485 -9.87 -14.34 2.91
C GLY A 485 -10.87 -13.93 1.84
N VAL A 486 -12.13 -14.31 2.00
CA VAL A 486 -13.22 -13.86 1.13
C VAL A 486 -13.84 -12.59 1.70
N TYR A 487 -13.70 -11.49 0.97
CA TYR A 487 -14.22 -10.19 1.36
C TYR A 487 -15.30 -9.73 0.38
N LYS A 488 -16.21 -8.86 0.86
CA LYS A 488 -17.26 -8.23 0.07
C LYS A 488 -17.30 -6.74 0.40
N GLN A 489 -17.42 -5.91 -0.63
CA GLN A 489 -17.60 -4.47 -0.52
C GLN A 489 -18.44 -3.95 -1.69
N GLN A 490 -19.07 -2.81 -1.49
CA GLN A 490 -19.63 -1.99 -2.55
C GLN A 490 -18.53 -1.22 -3.29
N LEU A 491 -18.82 -0.80 -4.52
CA LEU A 491 -17.92 0.09 -5.30
C LEU A 491 -17.50 1.34 -4.52
N ASP A 492 -18.45 1.95 -3.80
CA ASP A 492 -18.22 3.19 -3.04
C ASP A 492 -17.29 3.00 -1.83
N GLU A 493 -17.09 1.75 -1.38
CA GLU A 493 -16.18 1.41 -0.28
C GLU A 493 -14.75 1.09 -0.77
N GLN A 494 -14.51 1.08 -2.09
CA GLN A 494 -13.19 0.77 -2.65
C GLN A 494 -12.20 1.93 -2.56
N TYR A 495 -12.70 3.17 -2.57
CA TYR A 495 -11.87 4.37 -2.59
C TYR A 495 -11.59 4.89 -1.18
N PHE A 496 -10.33 5.14 -0.83
CA PHE A 496 -9.98 5.90 0.35
C PHE A 496 -9.78 7.38 -0.02
N PRO A 497 -10.53 8.33 0.58
CA PRO A 497 -10.52 9.74 0.19
C PRO A 497 -9.36 10.51 0.83
N TYR A 498 -8.12 10.24 0.38
CA TYR A 498 -6.94 11.06 0.70
C TYR A 498 -7.19 12.55 0.43
N ALA A 499 -6.57 13.50 1.15
CA ALA A 499 -6.86 14.93 0.90
C ALA A 499 -6.61 15.35 -0.57
N ARG A 500 -5.49 14.87 -1.13
CA ARG A 500 -5.18 14.94 -2.57
C ARG A 500 -5.57 13.62 -3.26
N PRO A 501 -6.24 13.65 -4.42
CA PRO A 501 -6.49 12.45 -5.21
C PRO A 501 -5.19 11.77 -5.64
N GLN A 502 -5.14 10.44 -5.57
CA GLN A 502 -3.99 9.61 -5.95
C GLN A 502 -4.41 8.15 -6.11
N GLU A 503 -3.48 7.26 -6.48
CA GLU A 503 -3.69 5.81 -6.46
C GLU A 503 -4.27 5.32 -5.11
N SER A 504 -5.34 4.52 -5.19
CA SER A 504 -6.07 3.98 -4.03
C SER A 504 -6.80 2.68 -4.37
N GLY A 505 -7.13 1.90 -3.35
CA GLY A 505 -8.08 0.79 -3.46
C GLY A 505 -7.47 -0.56 -3.85
N ASN A 506 -6.16 -0.63 -4.09
CA ASN A 506 -5.50 -1.87 -4.49
C ASN A 506 -5.69 -3.00 -3.46
N LYS A 507 -5.95 -4.23 -3.95
CA LYS A 507 -5.93 -5.48 -3.17
C LYS A 507 -4.90 -6.41 -3.81
N SER A 508 -4.01 -6.97 -3.00
CA SER A 508 -2.95 -7.87 -3.47
C SER A 508 -3.23 -9.35 -3.19
N ASP A 509 -2.41 -10.21 -3.81
CA ASP A 509 -2.43 -11.66 -3.65
C ASP A 509 -3.84 -12.25 -3.94
N VAL A 510 -4.50 -11.77 -5.00
CA VAL A 510 -5.90 -12.10 -5.33
C VAL A 510 -5.96 -13.33 -6.23
N ARG A 511 -6.74 -14.33 -5.79
CA ARG A 511 -7.07 -15.53 -6.58
C ARG A 511 -8.23 -15.24 -7.51
N TRP A 512 -9.26 -14.57 -7.01
CA TRP A 512 -10.37 -14.14 -7.85
C TRP A 512 -11.06 -12.90 -7.31
N VAL A 513 -11.66 -12.12 -8.20
CA VAL A 513 -12.55 -11.01 -7.90
C VAL A 513 -13.79 -11.11 -8.78
N SER A 514 -14.95 -10.85 -8.22
CA SER A 514 -16.24 -10.85 -8.92
C SER A 514 -16.91 -9.50 -8.75
N LEU A 515 -17.40 -8.95 -9.86
CA LEU A 515 -18.17 -7.72 -9.90
C LEU A 515 -19.54 -8.06 -10.49
N THR A 516 -20.58 -7.87 -9.69
CA THR A 516 -21.96 -8.24 -10.05
C THR A 516 -22.90 -7.08 -9.80
N ASN A 517 -24.03 -7.09 -10.50
CA ASN A 517 -25.15 -6.22 -10.19
C ASN A 517 -25.97 -6.79 -9.02
N LYS A 518 -26.97 -6.03 -8.58
CA LYS A 518 -27.90 -6.45 -7.51
C LYS A 518 -28.69 -7.74 -7.80
N LYS A 519 -28.74 -8.19 -9.07
CA LYS A 519 -29.36 -9.46 -9.49
C LYS A 519 -28.37 -10.63 -9.53
N GLY A 520 -27.11 -10.43 -9.11
CA GLY A 520 -26.06 -11.44 -9.11
C GLY A 520 -25.40 -11.68 -10.47
N LYS A 521 -25.74 -10.92 -11.50
CA LYS A 521 -25.17 -11.06 -12.86
C LYS A 521 -23.94 -10.18 -13.02
N GLY A 522 -22.90 -10.68 -13.67
CA GLY A 522 -21.69 -9.89 -13.91
C GLY A 522 -20.52 -10.72 -14.40
N ILE A 523 -19.33 -10.39 -13.94
CA ILE A 523 -18.09 -11.06 -14.31
C ILE A 523 -17.31 -11.51 -13.08
N LYS A 524 -16.47 -12.52 -13.28
CA LYS A 524 -15.48 -12.99 -12.33
C LYS A 524 -14.13 -13.08 -13.03
N ILE A 525 -13.14 -12.37 -12.49
CA ILE A 525 -11.75 -12.47 -12.88
C ILE A 525 -11.05 -13.45 -11.96
N VAL A 526 -10.30 -14.39 -12.55
CA VAL A 526 -9.62 -15.46 -11.82
C VAL A 526 -8.20 -15.58 -12.32
N TYR A 527 -7.22 -15.59 -11.42
CA TYR A 527 -5.83 -15.83 -11.77
C TYR A 527 -5.65 -17.14 -12.55
N ALA A 528 -4.65 -17.22 -13.42
CA ALA A 528 -4.27 -18.48 -14.08
C ALA A 528 -2.90 -18.98 -13.61
N ASP A 529 -1.87 -18.15 -13.77
CA ASP A 529 -0.47 -18.50 -13.50
C ASP A 529 0.13 -17.78 -12.27
N SER A 530 -0.28 -16.54 -12.03
CA SER A 530 0.22 -15.69 -10.93
C SER A 530 -0.93 -15.02 -10.21
N LEU A 531 -0.84 -14.90 -8.87
CA LEU A 531 -1.82 -14.13 -8.10
C LEU A 531 -1.89 -12.69 -8.63
N LEU A 532 -3.09 -12.14 -8.61
CA LEU A 532 -3.38 -10.82 -9.18
C LEU A 532 -3.35 -9.73 -8.11
N ASN A 533 -3.18 -8.50 -8.56
CA ASN A 533 -3.62 -7.32 -7.85
C ASN A 533 -4.85 -6.75 -8.56
N PHE A 534 -5.76 -6.12 -7.83
CA PHE A 534 -6.84 -5.36 -8.45
C PHE A 534 -7.22 -4.12 -7.67
N SER A 535 -7.75 -3.12 -8.37
CA SER A 535 -8.54 -2.03 -7.81
C SER A 535 -9.74 -1.77 -8.73
N ALA A 536 -10.84 -1.25 -8.19
CA ALA A 536 -12.04 -0.92 -8.96
C ALA A 536 -12.68 0.34 -8.36
N LEU A 537 -12.67 1.44 -9.10
CA LEU A 537 -13.06 2.76 -8.59
C LEU A 537 -14.10 3.42 -9.51
N PRO A 538 -14.97 4.30 -8.98
CA PRO A 538 -15.86 5.14 -9.79
C PRO A 538 -15.13 6.37 -10.38
N TYR A 539 -13.80 6.37 -10.40
CA TYR A 539 -12.95 7.47 -10.84
C TYR A 539 -11.93 6.94 -11.84
N SER A 540 -11.71 7.68 -12.92
CA SER A 540 -10.71 7.34 -13.94
C SER A 540 -9.29 7.64 -13.46
N LEU A 541 -8.30 7.14 -14.19
CA LEU A 541 -6.90 7.53 -13.96
C LEU A 541 -6.71 9.05 -14.04
N ASP A 542 -7.38 9.72 -14.99
CA ASP A 542 -7.29 11.18 -15.16
C ASP A 542 -7.86 11.96 -13.97
N ASP A 543 -8.86 11.38 -13.28
CA ASP A 543 -9.46 12.01 -12.09
C ASP A 543 -8.50 11.96 -10.89
N LEU A 544 -7.61 10.96 -10.82
CA LEU A 544 -6.69 10.73 -9.70
C LEU A 544 -5.26 11.24 -9.96
N ASP A 545 -4.89 11.44 -11.22
CA ASP A 545 -3.52 11.79 -11.63
C ASP A 545 -3.28 13.32 -11.53
N PRO A 546 -2.27 13.77 -10.76
CA PRO A 546 -2.01 15.19 -10.52
C PRO A 546 -1.25 15.88 -11.66
N GLU A 547 -1.05 15.20 -12.79
CA GLU A 547 -0.24 15.62 -13.93
C GLU A 547 1.28 15.69 -13.65
N ALA A 548 2.04 16.09 -14.67
CA ALA A 548 3.50 16.19 -14.56
C ALA A 548 3.92 17.31 -13.59
N ASP A 549 3.18 18.42 -13.58
CA ASP A 549 3.31 19.49 -12.60
C ASP A 549 2.11 19.43 -11.66
N LYS A 550 2.37 19.06 -10.40
CA LYS A 550 1.33 18.84 -9.40
C LYS A 550 0.41 20.07 -9.29
N LYS A 551 -0.89 19.85 -9.49
CA LYS A 551 -1.94 20.86 -9.34
C LYS A 551 -2.65 20.79 -7.99
N GLN A 552 -3.47 21.80 -7.75
CA GLN A 552 -4.22 22.01 -6.52
C GLN A 552 -5.55 21.22 -6.57
N TYR A 553 -5.49 19.90 -6.39
CA TYR A 553 -6.61 18.95 -6.51
C TYR A 553 -7.05 18.36 -5.18
N HIS A 554 -8.37 18.22 -5.00
CA HIS A 554 -8.97 17.76 -3.75
C HIS A 554 -9.89 16.57 -3.99
N SER A 555 -9.78 15.50 -3.19
CA SER A 555 -10.63 14.32 -3.36
C SER A 555 -12.11 14.60 -3.11
N GLY A 556 -12.40 15.60 -2.27
CA GLY A 556 -13.75 16.11 -2.07
C GLY A 556 -14.37 16.74 -3.32
N GLU A 557 -13.56 17.14 -4.32
CA GLU A 557 -14.02 17.70 -5.58
C GLU A 557 -14.27 16.65 -6.68
N LEU A 558 -13.89 15.39 -6.47
CA LEU A 558 -14.10 14.33 -7.45
C LEU A 558 -15.59 14.13 -7.77
N VAL A 559 -15.86 13.72 -9.00
CA VAL A 559 -17.21 13.37 -9.48
C VAL A 559 -17.18 11.92 -9.92
N LYS A 560 -18.05 11.10 -9.33
CA LYS A 560 -18.19 9.71 -9.75
C LYS A 560 -18.61 9.65 -11.22
N ARG A 561 -17.91 8.83 -11.99
CA ARG A 561 -18.15 8.63 -13.43
C ARG A 561 -19.28 7.61 -13.66
N ASP A 562 -19.76 7.55 -14.89
CA ASP A 562 -20.82 6.61 -15.30
C ASP A 562 -20.31 5.19 -15.59
N ALA A 563 -19.16 4.81 -15.04
CA ALA A 563 -18.48 3.55 -15.26
C ALA A 563 -17.61 3.17 -14.05
N ILE A 564 -17.18 1.92 -13.98
CA ILE A 564 -16.16 1.44 -13.05
C ILE A 564 -14.83 1.35 -13.81
N TYR A 565 -13.79 1.99 -13.28
CA TYR A 565 -12.43 1.88 -13.77
C TYR A 565 -11.71 0.84 -12.92
N MET A 566 -11.31 -0.26 -13.56
CA MET A 566 -10.71 -1.40 -12.89
C MET A 566 -9.30 -1.66 -13.41
N HIS A 567 -8.40 -1.95 -12.48
CA HIS A 567 -7.04 -2.42 -12.74
C HIS A 567 -6.96 -3.91 -12.40
N VAL A 568 -6.33 -4.70 -13.27
CA VAL A 568 -6.02 -6.12 -13.05
C VAL A 568 -4.54 -6.30 -13.34
N ASP A 569 -3.74 -6.39 -12.30
CA ASP A 569 -2.29 -6.28 -12.44
C ASP A 569 -1.58 -7.58 -12.06
N LEU A 570 -0.48 -7.87 -12.76
CA LEU A 570 0.54 -8.77 -12.23
C LEU A 570 1.14 -8.15 -10.97
N GLN A 571 1.55 -6.88 -11.07
CA GLN A 571 2.14 -6.15 -9.96
C GLN A 571 2.10 -4.64 -10.18
N GLN A 572 2.13 -3.91 -9.06
CA GLN A 572 2.32 -2.47 -8.98
C GLN A 572 3.55 -2.15 -8.13
N LEU A 573 4.24 -1.04 -8.43
CA LEU A 573 5.36 -0.54 -7.64
C LEU A 573 4.99 -0.42 -6.14
N GLY A 574 5.92 -0.67 -5.23
CA GLY A 574 5.73 -0.38 -3.81
C GLY A 574 5.34 1.08 -3.54
N LEU A 575 4.73 1.35 -2.40
CA LEU A 575 4.36 2.71 -1.99
C LEU A 575 5.55 3.51 -1.49
N GLN A 576 6.62 2.86 -1.01
CA GLN A 576 7.69 3.49 -0.22
C GLN A 576 7.15 4.10 1.08
N GLY A 577 8.05 4.59 1.93
CA GLY A 577 7.70 5.38 3.10
C GLY A 577 8.90 5.91 3.89
N MET A 578 10.14 5.78 3.39
CA MET A 578 11.31 6.29 4.11
C MET A 578 11.26 7.82 4.20
N ASP A 579 11.07 8.48 3.05
CA ASP A 579 10.76 9.90 2.91
C ASP A 579 9.83 10.11 1.70
N SER A 580 9.35 11.35 1.53
CA SER A 580 8.53 11.77 0.40
C SER A 580 9.18 12.88 -0.45
N TRP A 581 10.51 12.95 -0.49
CA TRP A 581 11.27 13.99 -1.22
C TRP A 581 12.49 13.46 -2.01
N GLY A 582 12.68 12.15 -2.09
CA GLY A 582 13.65 11.60 -3.04
C GLY A 582 13.91 10.10 -2.94
N ALA A 583 13.55 9.45 -1.83
CA ALA A 583 13.69 8.02 -1.71
C ALA A 583 12.89 7.29 -2.81
N TRP A 584 13.27 6.03 -3.04
CA TRP A 584 12.56 5.10 -3.92
C TRP A 584 12.07 3.92 -3.06
N PRO A 585 11.08 3.12 -3.52
CA PRO A 585 10.77 1.85 -2.87
C PRO A 585 12.02 0.98 -2.75
N LEU A 586 12.09 0.07 -1.76
CA LEU A 586 13.21 -0.87 -1.68
C LEU A 586 13.32 -1.70 -2.96
N LYS A 587 14.52 -2.19 -3.29
CA LYS A 587 14.81 -2.77 -4.63
C LYS A 587 13.90 -3.95 -4.95
N GLU A 588 13.56 -4.77 -3.96
CA GLU A 588 12.66 -5.92 -4.02
C GLU A 588 11.21 -5.54 -4.33
N TYR A 589 10.81 -4.29 -4.10
CA TYR A 589 9.48 -3.75 -4.36
C TYR A 589 9.41 -2.89 -5.63
N ARG A 590 10.43 -2.99 -6.49
CA ARG A 590 10.47 -2.33 -7.80
C ARG A 590 10.10 -3.32 -8.89
N ILE A 591 9.38 -2.85 -9.90
CA ILE A 591 9.14 -3.63 -11.11
C ILE A 591 10.28 -3.31 -12.10
N PRO A 592 11.28 -4.20 -12.26
CA PRO A 592 12.37 -3.95 -13.20
C PRO A 592 11.85 -3.89 -14.64
N PHE A 593 12.48 -3.06 -15.46
CA PHE A 593 12.27 -3.06 -16.91
C PHE A 593 12.95 -4.30 -17.53
N LYS A 594 12.22 -5.43 -17.50
CA LYS A 594 12.62 -6.74 -18.03
C LYS A 594 11.38 -7.46 -18.56
N ASN A 595 11.56 -8.68 -19.08
CA ASN A 595 10.43 -9.47 -19.54
C ASN A 595 9.47 -9.82 -18.38
N HIS A 596 8.18 -9.67 -18.62
CA HIS A 596 7.10 -10.02 -17.68
C HIS A 596 6.00 -10.77 -18.42
N GLN A 597 5.41 -11.77 -17.76
CA GLN A 597 4.31 -12.54 -18.31
C GLN A 597 3.30 -12.87 -17.21
N TYR A 598 2.02 -12.75 -17.52
CA TYR A 598 0.95 -13.24 -16.65
C TYR A 598 -0.34 -13.48 -17.44
N SER A 599 -1.22 -14.28 -16.85
CA SER A 599 -2.54 -14.54 -17.43
C SER A 599 -3.63 -14.72 -16.38
N TYR A 600 -4.85 -14.42 -16.80
CA TYR A 600 -6.05 -14.58 -15.99
C TYR A 600 -7.26 -14.88 -16.88
N TRP A 601 -8.35 -15.30 -16.25
CA TRP A 601 -9.61 -15.60 -16.89
C TRP A 601 -10.65 -14.55 -16.55
N ILE A 602 -11.41 -14.09 -17.54
CA ILE A 602 -12.67 -13.38 -17.37
C ILE A 602 -13.80 -14.37 -17.62
N ILE A 603 -14.69 -14.54 -16.64
CA ILE A 603 -15.75 -15.56 -16.67
C ILE A 603 -17.10 -14.90 -16.41
N PRO A 604 -18.15 -15.24 -17.19
CA PRO A 604 -19.51 -14.81 -16.89
C PRO A 604 -20.03 -15.35 -15.56
N VAL A 605 -20.66 -14.48 -14.77
CA VAL A 605 -21.51 -14.85 -13.62
C VAL A 605 -22.96 -14.72 -14.05
N LYS A 606 -23.68 -15.84 -14.07
CA LYS A 606 -25.02 -15.97 -14.67
C LYS A 606 -26.15 -15.81 -13.66
#